data_AF-A0A927RPD2-F1
#
_entry.id   AF-A0A927RPD2-F1
#
_cell.length_a   1.000
_cell.length_b   1.000
_cell.length_c   1.000
_cell.angle_alpha   90.00
_cell.angle_beta   90.00
_cell.angle_gamma   90.00
#
_symmetry.space_group_name_H-M   'P 1'
#
loop_
_entity.id
_entity.type
_entity.pdbx_description
1 polymer ?
#
loop_
_entity_poly.entity_id
_entity_poly.type
_entity_poly.pdbx_seq_one_letter_code
_entity_poly.pdbx_strand_id
1 'polypeptide(L)'
;MFYLIFSLLAIVSISALLLTKVYKNENPLVDKIAKIAVVVWMSLYFLNLFLPDGLSLRNYDDITPFLSGEHIWFVLLRWCNDVAFLVLPVAVFFKKESFIKITGYFLLIVCLANVAVYFQYAEFFTSELGAGIAKIRFFSQEFKDFLYSEVFRAIYFGGIMLLELVLIVFVVLRNFEVFKKPIEIKNTLTTLGIFALLFLSIMPIYAPQYIFKGYSYSYVDAFDTFKMGKPFHFIWIISLIIEGIALTLLFKDKTHEDKYIVVLMLSLSLVMQYHQMFTCIGEITAHRMPFQLCNMAGFFILLTLLTKSERLYHFTLVINSVGAIIALVMCDTSPFGVAYVMNIHYMLEHTNVILAPILCATLGVFPKLKNKDVLDSLAGFAVYFTFVLVVGGIFTGLKELGGPNADYWNCNYLYIHNKSETVAILGFVAPLFDIKIKLFNFFTLSLVQLVVFIVFSAICTGAFFAIKALLNIGSKKTKEPEQNESNEHGNAVE
;
A
#
# COMPACT_ATOMS: atom_id res chain seq x y z
N MET A 1 -31.62 17.47 10.22
CA MET A 1 -30.46 17.88 9.39
C MET A 1 -29.82 16.71 8.66
N PHE A 2 -29.53 15.61 9.36
CA PHE A 2 -29.21 14.29 8.81
C PHE A 2 -30.23 13.77 7.75
N TYR A 3 -31.53 13.96 8.00
CA TYR A 3 -32.63 13.70 7.04
C TYR A 3 -32.57 14.54 5.74
N LEU A 4 -31.82 15.65 5.72
CA LEU A 4 -31.63 16.54 4.56
C LEU A 4 -30.48 16.04 3.66
N ILE A 5 -29.40 15.52 4.27
CA ILE A 5 -28.29 14.85 3.59
C ILE A 5 -28.79 13.55 2.92
N PHE A 6 -29.66 12.81 3.61
CA PHE A 6 -30.33 11.60 3.10
C PHE A 6 -31.33 11.86 1.95
N SER A 7 -31.92 13.06 1.90
CA SER A 7 -32.82 13.47 0.80
C SER A 7 -32.05 13.97 -0.43
N LEU A 8 -30.88 14.59 -0.25
CA LEU A 8 -29.94 14.95 -1.32
C LEU A 8 -29.18 13.72 -1.89
N LEU A 9 -28.85 12.75 -1.04
CA LEU A 9 -28.38 11.40 -1.38
C LEU A 9 -29.35 10.66 -2.32
N ALA A 10 -30.66 10.79 -2.09
CA ALA A 10 -31.70 10.27 -2.97
C ALA A 10 -31.74 10.99 -4.33
N ILE A 11 -31.58 12.31 -4.40
CA ILE A 11 -31.61 13.10 -5.66
C ILE A 11 -30.36 12.88 -6.53
N VAL A 12 -29.16 12.78 -5.94
CA VAL A 12 -27.89 12.60 -6.65
C VAL A 12 -27.78 11.20 -7.28
N SER A 13 -28.25 10.19 -6.54
CA SER A 13 -28.35 8.81 -7.03
C SER A 13 -29.44 8.68 -8.09
N ILE A 14 -30.62 9.29 -7.90
CA ILE A 14 -31.72 9.34 -8.89
C ILE A 14 -31.31 10.07 -10.19
N SER A 15 -30.40 11.05 -10.13
CA SER A 15 -29.87 11.79 -11.30
C SER A 15 -28.74 11.05 -12.04
N ALA A 16 -27.86 10.34 -11.32
CA ALA A 16 -26.89 9.40 -11.92
C ALA A 16 -27.60 8.24 -12.66
N LEU A 17 -28.77 7.83 -12.15
CA LEU A 17 -29.69 6.82 -12.69
C LEU A 17 -30.58 7.30 -13.86
N LEU A 18 -30.77 8.61 -14.05
CA LEU A 18 -31.53 9.17 -15.18
C LEU A 18 -30.66 9.47 -16.42
N LEU A 19 -29.35 9.71 -16.25
CA LEU A 19 -28.42 10.09 -17.33
C LEU A 19 -27.76 8.92 -18.07
N THR A 20 -27.63 7.77 -17.41
CA THR A 20 -27.31 6.49 -18.08
C THR A 20 -28.49 6.00 -18.94
N LYS A 21 -29.72 6.41 -18.60
CA LYS A 21 -31.00 6.04 -19.24
C LYS A 21 -31.20 6.56 -20.68
N VAL A 22 -30.37 7.48 -21.17
CA VAL A 22 -30.40 7.98 -22.56
C VAL A 22 -29.28 7.38 -23.43
N TYR A 23 -28.16 6.98 -22.82
CA TYR A 23 -26.87 6.84 -23.53
C TYR A 23 -26.40 5.38 -23.64
N LYS A 24 -27.12 4.59 -24.44
CA LYS A 24 -26.46 3.59 -25.31
C LYS A 24 -25.42 4.24 -26.24
N ASN A 25 -25.48 5.56 -26.41
CA ASN A 25 -24.40 6.32 -27.01
C ASN A 25 -23.14 6.15 -26.16
N GLU A 26 -22.11 5.59 -26.77
CA GLU A 26 -20.75 5.73 -26.28
C GLU A 26 -20.40 7.21 -26.22
N ASN A 27 -20.64 7.84 -25.06
CA ASN A 27 -20.25 9.22 -24.86
C ASN A 27 -18.89 9.22 -24.15
N PRO A 28 -17.80 9.57 -24.85
CA PRO A 28 -16.47 9.62 -24.25
C PRO A 28 -16.39 10.58 -23.05
N LEU A 29 -17.25 11.61 -23.02
CA LEU A 29 -17.32 12.55 -21.91
C LEU A 29 -17.80 11.86 -20.63
N VAL A 30 -18.81 11.00 -20.72
CA VAL A 30 -19.35 10.26 -19.57
C VAL A 30 -18.30 9.30 -19.00
N ASP A 31 -17.60 8.57 -19.88
CA ASP A 31 -16.51 7.68 -19.47
C ASP A 31 -15.32 8.47 -18.86
N LYS A 32 -15.03 9.68 -19.37
CA LYS A 32 -14.01 10.58 -18.80
C LYS A 32 -14.42 11.12 -17.42
N ILE A 33 -15.69 11.51 -17.24
CA ILE A 33 -16.23 11.96 -15.95
C ILE A 33 -16.13 10.84 -14.92
N ALA A 34 -16.49 9.60 -15.28
CA ALA A 34 -16.37 8.47 -14.37
C ALA A 34 -14.91 8.20 -13.97
N LYS A 35 -13.96 8.30 -14.92
CA LYS A 35 -12.52 8.18 -14.64
C LYS A 35 -12.02 9.26 -13.68
N ILE A 36 -12.47 10.50 -13.83
CA ILE A 36 -12.13 11.59 -12.90
C ILE A 36 -12.79 11.33 -11.54
N ALA A 37 -14.07 10.96 -11.52
CA ALA A 37 -14.83 10.71 -10.30
C ALA A 37 -14.24 9.57 -9.48
N VAL A 38 -13.77 8.48 -10.10
CA VAL A 38 -13.10 7.39 -9.36
C VAL A 38 -11.75 7.83 -8.80
N VAL A 39 -10.98 8.67 -9.51
CA VAL A 39 -9.72 9.22 -8.97
C VAL A 39 -9.99 10.18 -7.80
N VAL A 40 -11.02 11.03 -7.90
CA VAL A 40 -11.46 11.90 -6.81
C VAL A 40 -11.90 11.07 -5.61
N TRP A 41 -12.73 10.05 -5.85
CA TRP A 41 -13.19 9.13 -4.81
C TRP A 41 -12.01 8.44 -4.11
N MET A 42 -11.08 7.86 -4.87
CA MET A 42 -9.87 7.25 -4.31
C MET A 42 -9.07 8.25 -3.49
N SER A 43 -8.92 9.50 -3.96
CA SER A 43 -8.18 10.54 -3.25
C SER A 43 -8.86 10.91 -1.93
N LEU A 44 -10.19 11.03 -1.91
CA LEU A 44 -10.95 11.30 -0.70
C LEU A 44 -10.91 10.10 0.26
N TYR A 45 -11.09 8.88 -0.25
CA TYR A 45 -10.98 7.65 0.51
C TYR A 45 -9.60 7.52 1.18
N PHE A 46 -8.56 7.82 0.42
CA PHE A 46 -7.19 7.84 0.90
C PHE A 46 -6.95 8.92 1.96
N LEU A 47 -7.47 10.14 1.75
CA LEU A 47 -7.39 11.22 2.73
C LEU A 47 -8.14 10.90 4.04
N ASN A 48 -9.17 10.06 3.97
CA ASN A 48 -9.87 9.56 5.16
C ASN A 48 -8.94 8.81 6.12
N LEU A 49 -7.89 8.16 5.60
CA LEU A 49 -6.89 7.45 6.40
C LEU A 49 -5.95 8.39 7.18
N PHE A 50 -6.08 9.70 7.00
CA PHE A 50 -5.40 10.67 7.86
C PHE A 50 -6.32 11.19 8.97
N LEU A 51 -7.62 10.91 8.92
CA LEU A 51 -8.56 11.37 9.93
C LEU A 51 -8.61 10.39 11.12
N PRO A 52 -8.95 10.87 12.33
CA PRO A 52 -9.14 10.00 13.49
C PRO A 52 -10.23 8.96 13.24
N ASP A 53 -9.94 7.70 13.57
CA ASP A 53 -10.85 6.57 13.42
C ASP A 53 -10.79 5.63 14.63
N GLY A 54 -11.94 5.46 15.31
CA GLY A 54 -12.09 4.68 16.52
C GLY A 54 -12.04 3.16 16.37
N LEU A 55 -12.03 2.60 15.15
CA LEU A 55 -11.69 1.17 14.94
C LEU A 55 -10.21 0.95 14.63
N SER A 56 -9.46 2.02 14.38
CA SER A 56 -8.05 1.91 14.00
C SER A 56 -7.18 2.12 15.23
N LEU A 57 -7.32 1.27 16.24
CA LEU A 57 -6.65 1.44 17.54
C LEU A 57 -5.35 0.62 17.63
N ARG A 58 -4.39 1.14 18.42
CA ARG A 58 -3.07 0.50 18.61
C ARG A 58 -2.84 -0.08 20.01
N ASN A 59 -3.50 0.42 21.05
CA ASN A 59 -3.21 -0.02 22.41
C ASN A 59 -4.28 -1.00 22.91
N TYR A 60 -3.85 -1.94 23.75
CA TYR A 60 -4.74 -2.95 24.33
C TYR A 60 -5.86 -2.33 25.16
N ASP A 61 -5.53 -1.33 25.98
CA ASP A 61 -6.50 -0.69 26.86
C ASP A 61 -7.57 0.06 26.06
N ASP A 62 -7.17 0.68 24.94
CA ASP A 62 -8.07 1.39 24.04
C ASP A 62 -8.98 0.41 23.27
N ILE A 63 -8.47 -0.77 22.88
CA ILE A 63 -9.21 -1.73 22.05
C ILE A 63 -10.04 -2.74 22.85
N THR A 64 -9.68 -3.04 24.10
CA THR A 64 -10.37 -4.04 24.93
C THR A 64 -11.89 -3.82 25.00
N PRO A 65 -12.40 -2.59 25.15
CA PRO A 65 -13.85 -2.32 25.10
C PRO A 65 -14.49 -2.69 23.75
N PHE A 66 -13.71 -2.72 22.69
CA PHE A 66 -14.13 -2.97 21.30
C PHE A 66 -13.87 -4.40 20.84
N LEU A 67 -13.42 -5.32 21.69
CA LEU A 67 -13.24 -6.74 21.33
C LEU A 67 -14.54 -7.58 21.37
N SER A 68 -15.70 -6.91 21.39
CA SER A 68 -17.02 -7.54 21.31
C SER A 68 -17.28 -8.14 19.91
N GLY A 69 -18.24 -9.07 19.82
CA GLY A 69 -18.61 -9.69 18.54
C GLY A 69 -19.16 -8.71 17.50
N GLU A 70 -19.76 -7.60 17.93
CA GLU A 70 -20.37 -6.60 17.03
C GLU A 70 -19.30 -5.79 16.27
N HIS A 71 -18.19 -5.45 16.92
CA HIS A 71 -17.09 -4.71 16.28
C HIS A 71 -16.35 -5.54 15.24
N ILE A 72 -16.28 -6.87 15.41
CA ILE A 72 -15.68 -7.76 14.39
C ILE A 72 -16.48 -7.67 13.08
N TRP A 73 -17.81 -7.60 13.15
CA TRP A 73 -18.63 -7.43 11.96
C TRP A 73 -18.38 -6.09 11.26
N PHE A 74 -18.21 -5.01 12.01
CA PHE A 74 -17.87 -3.71 11.43
C PHE A 74 -16.50 -3.70 10.76
N VAL A 75 -15.51 -4.37 11.36
CA VAL A 75 -14.17 -4.56 10.77
C VAL A 75 -14.25 -5.36 9.47
N LEU A 76 -14.98 -6.47 9.45
CA LEU A 76 -15.17 -7.28 8.24
C LEU A 76 -15.90 -6.50 7.15
N LEU A 77 -16.92 -5.72 7.49
CA LEU A 77 -17.63 -4.86 6.55
C LEU A 77 -16.70 -3.78 5.97
N ARG A 78 -15.78 -3.21 6.76
CA ARG A 78 -14.81 -2.21 6.28
C ARG A 78 -13.82 -2.83 5.34
N TRP A 79 -13.34 -4.02 5.70
CA TRP A 79 -12.45 -4.78 4.85
C TRP A 79 -13.11 -5.11 3.50
N CYS A 80 -14.38 -5.53 3.50
CA CYS A 80 -15.16 -5.69 2.28
C CYS A 80 -15.28 -4.38 1.48
N ASN A 81 -15.42 -3.23 2.15
CA ASN A 81 -15.49 -1.91 1.51
C ASN A 81 -14.13 -1.49 0.91
N ASP A 82 -13.02 -1.78 1.59
CA ASP A 82 -11.67 -1.48 1.10
C ASP A 82 -11.37 -2.20 -0.23
N VAL A 83 -12.04 -3.32 -0.53
CA VAL A 83 -11.96 -3.96 -1.85
C VAL A 83 -12.42 -3.01 -2.98
N ALA A 84 -13.35 -2.09 -2.71
CA ALA A 84 -13.76 -1.07 -3.68
C ALA A 84 -12.58 -0.21 -4.13
N PHE A 85 -11.62 0.06 -3.23
CA PHE A 85 -10.44 0.89 -3.52
C PHE A 85 -9.58 0.28 -4.63
N LEU A 86 -9.56 -1.05 -4.70
CA LEU A 86 -8.85 -1.78 -5.73
C LEU A 86 -9.72 -2.03 -6.98
N VAL A 87 -11.01 -2.35 -6.80
CA VAL A 87 -11.88 -2.83 -7.88
C VAL A 87 -12.47 -1.71 -8.73
N LEU A 88 -12.94 -0.61 -8.13
CA LEU A 88 -13.60 0.48 -8.88
C LEU A 88 -12.68 1.11 -9.93
N PRO A 89 -11.40 1.41 -9.64
CA PRO A 89 -10.50 1.96 -10.65
C PRO A 89 -10.31 0.96 -11.81
N VAL A 90 -10.18 -0.34 -11.50
CA VAL A 90 -10.03 -1.36 -12.54
C VAL A 90 -11.29 -1.48 -13.41
N ALA A 91 -12.46 -1.51 -12.77
CA ALA A 91 -13.73 -1.62 -13.47
C ALA A 91 -14.01 -0.40 -14.37
N VAL A 92 -13.63 0.81 -13.93
CA VAL A 92 -13.83 2.06 -14.69
C VAL A 92 -12.79 2.24 -15.80
N PHE A 93 -11.50 1.98 -15.54
CA PHE A 93 -10.44 2.23 -16.51
C PHE A 93 -10.24 1.10 -17.53
N PHE A 94 -10.30 -0.16 -17.07
CA PHE A 94 -9.96 -1.33 -17.89
C PHE A 94 -11.18 -2.16 -18.28
N LYS A 95 -12.34 -1.93 -17.66
CA LYS A 95 -13.63 -2.57 -18.01
C LYS A 95 -13.55 -4.11 -18.06
N LYS A 96 -12.73 -4.71 -17.19
CA LYS A 96 -12.59 -6.17 -17.10
C LYS A 96 -13.86 -6.81 -16.55
N GLU A 97 -14.33 -7.87 -17.21
CA GLU A 97 -15.61 -8.51 -16.90
C GLU A 97 -15.70 -8.97 -15.43
N SER A 98 -14.66 -9.63 -14.90
CA SER A 98 -14.63 -10.08 -13.50
C SER A 98 -14.74 -8.92 -12.51
N PHE A 99 -14.12 -7.78 -12.80
CA PHE A 99 -14.16 -6.60 -11.93
C PHE A 99 -15.50 -5.87 -11.98
N ILE A 100 -16.12 -5.81 -13.17
CA ILE A 100 -17.49 -5.33 -13.33
C ILE A 100 -18.45 -6.22 -12.52
N LYS A 101 -18.30 -7.55 -12.60
CA LYS A 101 -19.09 -8.49 -11.81
C LYS A 101 -18.90 -8.33 -10.31
N ILE A 102 -17.66 -8.18 -9.82
CA ILE A 102 -17.39 -7.90 -8.40
C ILE A 102 -18.06 -6.58 -7.99
N THR A 103 -17.98 -5.54 -8.83
CA THR A 103 -18.62 -4.25 -8.56
C THR A 103 -20.13 -4.40 -8.39
N GLY A 104 -20.81 -5.09 -9.32
CA GLY A 104 -22.26 -5.22 -9.31
C GLY A 104 -22.81 -6.24 -8.31
N TYR A 105 -22.18 -7.41 -8.18
CA TYR A 105 -22.69 -8.48 -7.32
C TYR A 105 -22.21 -8.39 -5.87
N PHE A 106 -21.04 -7.80 -5.62
CA PHE A 106 -20.45 -7.75 -4.29
C PHE A 106 -20.43 -6.34 -3.72
N LEU A 107 -19.76 -5.40 -4.39
CA LEU A 107 -19.59 -4.05 -3.84
C LEU A 107 -20.90 -3.29 -3.68
N LEU A 108 -21.87 -3.50 -4.59
CA LEU A 108 -23.21 -2.92 -4.42
C LEU A 108 -23.86 -3.38 -3.11
N ILE A 109 -23.76 -4.67 -2.76
CA ILE A 109 -24.32 -5.22 -1.52
C ILE A 109 -23.60 -4.64 -0.31
N VAL A 110 -22.26 -4.58 -0.36
CA VAL A 110 -21.43 -4.01 0.71
C VAL A 110 -21.75 -2.54 0.94
N CYS A 111 -21.83 -1.75 -0.13
CA CYS A 111 -22.16 -0.33 -0.05
C CYS A 111 -23.57 -0.10 0.54
N LEU A 112 -24.56 -0.90 0.14
CA LEU A 112 -25.90 -0.86 0.74
C LEU A 112 -25.89 -1.26 2.22
N ALA A 113 -25.09 -2.24 2.61
CA ALA A 113 -24.91 -2.61 4.01
C ALA A 113 -24.26 -1.47 4.81
N ASN A 114 -23.22 -0.82 4.28
CA ASN A 114 -22.58 0.35 4.88
C ASN A 114 -23.55 1.52 5.07
N VAL A 115 -24.41 1.79 4.09
CA VAL A 115 -25.46 2.80 4.20
C VAL A 115 -26.48 2.43 5.29
N ALA A 116 -26.88 1.15 5.37
CA ALA A 116 -27.85 0.67 6.36
C ALA A 116 -27.33 0.80 7.81
N VAL A 117 -26.02 0.64 8.02
CA VAL A 117 -25.38 0.78 9.34
C VAL A 117 -24.60 2.08 9.51
N TYR A 118 -24.87 3.08 8.65
CA TYR A 118 -24.07 4.30 8.59
C TYR A 118 -24.00 5.03 9.92
N PHE A 119 -25.07 5.05 10.72
CA PHE A 119 -25.07 5.69 12.03
C PHE A 119 -24.02 5.07 12.96
N GLN A 120 -24.02 3.74 13.09
CA GLN A 120 -23.06 3.00 13.90
C GLN A 120 -21.64 3.12 13.33
N TYR A 121 -21.51 3.19 12.01
CA TYR A 121 -20.22 3.39 11.35
C TYR A 121 -19.66 4.79 11.57
N ALA A 122 -20.53 5.79 11.52
CA ALA A 122 -20.17 7.19 11.73
C ALA A 122 -19.61 7.39 13.14
N GLU A 123 -20.15 6.72 14.17
CA GLU A 123 -19.62 6.77 15.54
C GLU A 123 -18.12 6.43 15.62
N PHE A 124 -17.64 5.45 14.84
CA PHE A 124 -16.21 5.14 14.79
C PHE A 124 -15.41 6.22 14.06
N PHE A 125 -15.90 6.72 12.92
CA PHE A 125 -15.23 7.79 12.16
C PHE A 125 -15.27 9.14 12.88
N THR A 126 -16.23 9.36 13.78
CA THR A 126 -16.35 10.57 14.59
C THR A 126 -15.79 10.40 16.00
N SER A 127 -15.25 9.23 16.34
CA SER A 127 -14.61 8.98 17.63
C SER A 127 -13.31 9.77 17.78
N GLU A 128 -13.08 10.34 18.97
CA GLU A 128 -11.82 10.99 19.33
C GLU A 128 -10.73 9.99 19.78
N LEU A 129 -11.09 8.71 19.92
CA LEU A 129 -10.13 7.65 20.27
C LEU A 129 -9.11 7.42 19.15
N GLY A 130 -9.49 7.72 17.91
CA GLY A 130 -8.58 7.67 16.78
C GLY A 130 -7.45 8.70 16.88
N ALA A 131 -6.28 8.37 16.33
CA ALA A 131 -5.15 9.27 16.30
C ALA A 131 -5.25 10.24 15.12
N GLY A 132 -5.03 9.73 13.90
CA GLY A 132 -4.94 10.54 12.69
C GLY A 132 -3.86 11.63 12.76
N ILE A 133 -3.87 12.53 11.79
CA ILE A 133 -2.93 13.66 11.73
C ILE A 133 -3.24 14.75 12.77
N ALA A 134 -4.42 14.70 13.41
CA ALA A 134 -4.79 15.63 14.47
C ALA A 134 -3.85 15.53 15.69
N LYS A 135 -3.15 14.41 15.86
CA LYS A 135 -2.13 14.20 16.90
C LYS A 135 -0.76 14.85 16.59
N ILE A 136 -0.58 15.50 15.43
CA ILE A 136 0.65 16.25 15.14
C ILE A 136 0.73 17.47 16.07
N ARG A 137 1.81 17.55 16.88
CA ARG A 137 1.97 18.61 17.90
C ARG A 137 1.90 20.02 17.34
N PHE A 138 2.47 20.25 16.14
CA PHE A 138 2.61 21.57 15.52
C PHE A 138 1.37 22.11 14.84
N PHE A 139 0.31 21.32 14.72
CA PHE A 139 -0.96 21.86 14.23
C PHE A 139 -1.61 22.74 15.30
N SER A 140 -2.19 23.85 14.85
CA SER A 140 -2.92 24.77 15.73
C SER A 140 -4.12 24.06 16.35
N GLN A 141 -4.57 24.52 17.52
CA GLN A 141 -5.70 23.88 18.19
C GLN A 141 -6.96 23.96 17.33
N GLU A 142 -7.19 25.08 16.64
CA GLU A 142 -8.33 25.28 15.76
C GLU A 142 -8.34 24.26 14.62
N PHE A 143 -7.17 23.92 14.06
CA PHE A 143 -7.08 22.91 13.01
C PHE A 143 -7.32 21.50 13.57
N LYS A 144 -6.85 21.20 14.79
CA LYS A 144 -7.14 19.93 15.46
C LYS A 144 -8.63 19.79 15.76
N ASP A 145 -9.26 20.84 16.27
CA ASP A 145 -10.69 20.89 16.56
C ASP A 145 -11.52 20.69 15.27
N PHE A 146 -11.08 21.27 14.16
CA PHE A 146 -11.67 21.01 12.85
C PHE A 146 -11.55 19.53 12.44
N LEU A 147 -10.37 18.92 12.59
CA LEU A 147 -10.16 17.51 12.26
C LEU A 147 -10.96 16.56 13.17
N TYR A 148 -11.19 16.93 14.44
CA TYR A 148 -12.04 16.19 15.37
C TYR A 148 -13.53 16.54 15.26
N SER A 149 -13.93 17.53 14.48
CA SER A 149 -15.34 17.91 14.34
C SER A 149 -16.18 16.74 13.84
N GLU A 150 -17.16 16.33 14.65
CA GLU A 150 -18.12 15.27 14.31
C GLU A 150 -18.88 15.60 13.02
N VAL A 151 -19.31 16.87 12.87
CA VAL A 151 -20.05 17.33 11.69
C VAL A 151 -19.20 17.22 10.43
N PHE A 152 -17.94 17.68 10.46
CA PHE A 152 -17.03 17.58 9.32
C PHE A 152 -16.81 16.12 8.94
N ARG A 153 -16.45 15.27 9.91
CA ARG A 153 -16.13 13.86 9.66
C ARG A 153 -17.33 13.05 9.18
N ALA A 154 -18.52 13.31 9.73
CA ALA A 154 -19.75 12.68 9.26
C ALA A 154 -20.06 13.06 7.80
N ILE A 155 -19.96 14.35 7.45
CA ILE A 155 -20.17 14.83 6.06
C ILE A 155 -19.12 14.23 5.13
N TYR A 156 -17.86 14.23 5.54
CA TYR A 156 -16.74 13.72 4.76
C TYR A 156 -16.92 12.23 4.45
N PHE A 157 -17.17 11.42 5.48
CA PHE A 157 -17.41 9.99 5.35
C PHE A 157 -18.66 9.67 4.52
N GLY A 158 -19.77 10.37 4.77
CA GLY A 158 -21.00 10.23 3.99
C GLY A 158 -20.82 10.59 2.50
N GLY A 159 -20.01 11.62 2.22
CA GLY A 159 -19.66 12.02 0.86
C GLY A 159 -18.85 10.97 0.10
N ILE A 160 -17.90 10.33 0.77
CA ILE A 160 -17.11 9.22 0.21
C ILE A 160 -18.02 8.05 -0.16
N MET A 161 -18.88 7.60 0.77
CA MET A 161 -19.78 6.48 0.51
C MET A 161 -20.78 6.78 -0.60
N LEU A 162 -21.29 8.01 -0.68
CA LEU A 162 -22.18 8.44 -1.76
C LEU A 162 -21.48 8.36 -3.12
N LEU A 163 -20.27 8.89 -3.20
CA LEU A 163 -19.51 8.86 -4.45
C LEU A 163 -19.15 7.43 -4.85
N GLU A 164 -18.86 6.57 -3.88
CA GLU A 164 -18.69 5.12 -4.09
C GLU A 164 -19.94 4.50 -4.72
N LEU A 165 -21.11 4.72 -4.11
CA LEU A 165 -22.39 4.19 -4.59
C LEU A 165 -22.70 4.66 -6.01
N VAL A 166 -22.47 5.94 -6.31
CA VAL A 166 -22.67 6.51 -7.65
C VAL A 166 -21.75 5.84 -8.67
N LEU A 167 -20.49 5.59 -8.33
CA LEU A 167 -19.54 4.91 -9.20
C LEU A 167 -19.91 3.44 -9.43
N ILE A 168 -20.35 2.74 -8.38
CA ILE A 168 -20.84 1.36 -8.48
C ILE A 168 -22.04 1.29 -9.43
N VAL A 169 -23.05 2.14 -9.21
CA VAL A 169 -24.25 2.21 -10.05
C VAL A 169 -23.90 2.57 -11.48
N PHE A 170 -22.98 3.52 -11.69
CA PHE A 170 -22.47 3.86 -13.02
C PHE A 170 -21.85 2.65 -13.73
N VAL A 171 -20.94 1.92 -13.07
CA VAL A 171 -20.27 0.75 -13.64
C VAL A 171 -21.30 -0.33 -14.01
N VAL A 172 -22.28 -0.59 -13.14
CA VAL A 172 -23.33 -1.59 -13.36
C VAL A 172 -24.19 -1.22 -14.58
N LEU A 173 -24.67 0.03 -14.66
CA LEU A 173 -25.55 0.47 -15.74
C LEU A 173 -24.82 0.56 -17.08
N ARG A 174 -23.58 1.05 -17.09
CA ARG A 174 -22.76 1.18 -18.30
C ARG A 174 -22.40 -0.17 -18.91
N ASN A 175 -22.30 -1.20 -18.07
CA ASN A 175 -21.91 -2.55 -18.47
C ASN A 175 -23.04 -3.57 -18.26
N PHE A 176 -24.29 -3.13 -18.34
CA PHE A 176 -25.46 -3.97 -18.01
C PHE A 176 -25.52 -5.28 -18.82
N GLU A 177 -25.00 -5.29 -20.05
CA GLU A 177 -24.92 -6.49 -20.90
C GLU A 177 -24.07 -7.62 -20.28
N VAL A 178 -23.07 -7.30 -19.45
CA VAL A 178 -22.28 -8.31 -18.71
C VAL A 178 -23.18 -9.13 -17.78
N PHE A 179 -24.18 -8.49 -17.19
CA PHE A 179 -25.09 -9.10 -16.21
C PHE A 179 -26.26 -9.84 -16.85
N LYS A 180 -26.48 -9.68 -18.17
CA LYS A 180 -27.48 -10.46 -18.93
C LYS A 180 -26.96 -11.82 -19.39
N LYS A 181 -25.64 -12.02 -19.43
CA LYS A 181 -25.04 -13.30 -19.81
C LYS A 181 -25.48 -14.40 -18.84
N PRO A 182 -25.69 -15.65 -19.31
CA PRO A 182 -26.02 -16.76 -18.42
C PRO A 182 -24.89 -16.99 -17.40
N ILE A 183 -25.27 -17.44 -16.20
CA ILE A 183 -24.31 -17.71 -15.13
C ILE A 183 -23.55 -19.00 -15.47
N GLU A 184 -22.27 -18.84 -15.83
CA GLU A 184 -21.36 -19.96 -16.04
C GLU A 184 -20.57 -20.23 -14.76
N ILE A 185 -20.67 -21.46 -14.22
CA ILE A 185 -20.02 -21.88 -12.97
C ILE A 185 -18.52 -21.56 -12.96
N LYS A 186 -17.81 -21.84 -14.06
CA LYS A 186 -16.37 -21.58 -14.18
C LYS A 186 -16.02 -20.09 -14.02
N ASN A 187 -16.79 -19.20 -14.67
CA ASN A 187 -16.57 -17.77 -14.59
C ASN A 187 -16.94 -17.22 -13.20
N THR A 188 -17.98 -17.78 -12.58
CA THR A 188 -18.35 -17.45 -11.19
C THR A 188 -17.26 -17.84 -10.21
N LEU A 189 -16.75 -19.08 -10.28
CA LEU A 189 -15.64 -19.53 -9.42
C LEU A 189 -14.37 -18.69 -9.62
N THR A 190 -14.07 -18.32 -10.87
CA THR A 190 -12.95 -17.42 -11.17
C THR A 190 -13.14 -16.04 -10.54
N THR A 191 -14.35 -15.48 -10.64
CA THR A 191 -14.69 -14.17 -10.07
C THR A 191 -14.62 -14.18 -8.54
N LEU A 192 -15.12 -15.25 -7.91
CA LEU A 192 -15.02 -15.46 -6.46
C LEU A 192 -13.56 -15.65 -6.01
N GLY A 193 -12.76 -16.39 -6.77
CA GLY A 193 -11.34 -16.56 -6.51
C GLY A 193 -10.58 -15.24 -6.59
N ILE A 194 -10.85 -14.42 -7.62
CA ILE A 194 -10.29 -13.06 -7.72
C ILE A 194 -10.72 -12.25 -6.50
N PHE A 195 -12.02 -12.20 -6.18
CA PHE A 195 -12.51 -11.46 -5.03
C PHE A 195 -11.81 -11.87 -3.72
N ALA A 196 -11.64 -13.17 -3.46
CA ALA A 196 -10.95 -13.66 -2.26
C ALA A 196 -9.49 -13.19 -2.20
N LEU A 197 -8.77 -13.22 -3.33
CA LEU A 197 -7.40 -12.69 -3.40
C LEU A 197 -7.37 -11.18 -3.16
N LEU A 198 -8.32 -10.43 -3.69
CA LEU A 198 -8.41 -8.99 -3.49
C LEU A 198 -8.69 -8.64 -2.04
N PHE A 199 -9.65 -9.34 -1.44
CA PHE A 199 -9.98 -9.24 -0.03
C PHE A 199 -8.71 -9.48 0.80
N LEU A 200 -8.04 -10.62 0.65
CA LEU A 200 -6.79 -10.89 1.38
C LEU A 200 -5.72 -9.82 1.13
N SER A 201 -5.57 -9.36 -0.12
CA SER A 201 -4.54 -8.38 -0.49
C SER A 201 -4.73 -7.04 0.20
N ILE A 202 -5.96 -6.58 0.44
CA ILE A 202 -6.30 -5.25 0.98
C ILE A 202 -6.61 -5.29 2.48
N MET A 203 -6.23 -6.36 3.18
CA MET A 203 -6.52 -6.52 4.61
C MET A 203 -6.12 -5.27 5.41
N PRO A 204 -7.05 -4.66 6.16
CA PRO A 204 -6.72 -3.55 7.04
C PRO A 204 -5.70 -4.02 8.08
N ILE A 205 -4.67 -3.20 8.35
CA ILE A 205 -3.59 -3.60 9.28
C ILE A 205 -4.11 -3.90 10.70
N TYR A 206 -5.22 -3.26 11.08
CA TYR A 206 -5.88 -3.46 12.36
C TYR A 206 -6.82 -4.67 12.36
N ALA A 207 -7.26 -5.19 11.21
CA ALA A 207 -8.29 -6.24 11.18
C ALA A 207 -7.89 -7.53 11.92
N PRO A 208 -6.65 -8.06 11.78
CA PRO A 208 -6.22 -9.24 12.53
C PRO A 208 -6.35 -9.08 14.04
N GLN A 209 -6.13 -7.88 14.57
CA GLN A 209 -6.14 -7.67 16.01
C GLN A 209 -7.55 -7.82 16.62
N TYR A 210 -8.59 -7.50 15.85
CA TYR A 210 -9.99 -7.72 16.25
C TYR A 210 -10.40 -9.18 16.06
N ILE A 211 -9.97 -9.81 14.97
CA ILE A 211 -10.31 -11.21 14.64
C ILE A 211 -9.67 -12.18 15.63
N PHE A 212 -8.40 -11.97 15.95
CA PHE A 212 -7.62 -12.82 16.87
C PHE A 212 -7.66 -12.33 18.33
N LYS A 213 -8.36 -11.23 18.60
CA LYS A 213 -8.60 -10.66 19.94
C LYS A 213 -7.28 -10.42 20.72
N GLY A 214 -7.34 -10.55 22.06
CA GLY A 214 -6.24 -10.32 23.00
C GLY A 214 -4.97 -11.14 22.79
N TYR A 215 -4.96 -12.14 21.89
CA TYR A 215 -3.75 -12.83 21.45
C TYR A 215 -2.71 -11.88 20.82
N SER A 216 -3.20 -10.78 20.27
CA SER A 216 -2.40 -9.73 19.64
C SER A 216 -1.55 -8.94 20.65
N TYR A 217 -1.90 -8.97 21.95
CA TYR A 217 -1.26 -8.17 22.99
C TYR A 217 -0.69 -8.99 24.15
N SER A 218 -0.94 -10.29 24.18
CA SER A 218 -0.19 -11.20 25.03
C SER A 218 1.29 -11.16 24.65
N TYR A 219 2.18 -11.15 25.64
CA TYR A 219 3.57 -11.55 25.44
C TYR A 219 3.56 -13.05 25.17
N VAL A 220 3.49 -13.43 23.90
CA VAL A 220 3.33 -14.82 23.50
C VAL A 220 4.69 -15.47 23.27
N ASP A 221 4.75 -16.78 23.48
CA ASP A 221 5.90 -17.65 23.30
C ASP A 221 6.63 -17.47 21.95
N ALA A 222 7.80 -18.13 21.85
CA ALA A 222 8.69 -18.08 20.70
C ALA A 222 8.05 -18.33 19.31
N PHE A 223 6.86 -18.95 19.24
CA PHE A 223 6.17 -19.22 17.98
C PHE A 223 5.42 -18.01 17.40
N ASP A 224 5.04 -17.05 18.24
CA ASP A 224 3.99 -16.07 17.92
C ASP A 224 4.50 -14.63 17.80
N THR A 225 5.82 -14.43 17.86
CA THR A 225 6.45 -13.12 17.62
C THR A 225 7.07 -13.08 16.23
N PHE A 226 6.90 -11.97 15.52
CA PHE A 226 7.52 -11.79 14.21
C PHE A 226 8.98 -11.31 14.36
N LYS A 227 9.86 -12.21 14.78
CA LYS A 227 11.30 -11.94 14.97
C LYS A 227 12.17 -12.91 14.19
N MET A 228 13.37 -12.45 13.83
CA MET A 228 14.35 -13.26 13.11
C MET A 228 14.60 -14.59 13.84
N GLY A 229 14.51 -15.69 13.09
CA GLY A 229 14.77 -17.04 13.61
C GLY A 229 13.58 -17.70 14.32
N LYS A 230 12.43 -17.03 14.40
CA LYS A 230 11.20 -17.64 14.93
C LYS A 230 10.45 -18.42 13.85
N PRO A 231 9.68 -19.47 14.20
CA PRO A 231 8.97 -20.31 13.21
C PRO A 231 8.03 -19.52 12.29
N PHE A 232 7.25 -18.57 12.84
CA PHE A 232 6.33 -17.78 12.04
C PHE A 232 7.05 -16.89 11.02
N HIS A 233 8.22 -16.35 11.37
CA HIS A 233 9.06 -15.58 10.45
C HIS A 233 9.45 -16.40 9.20
N PHE A 234 9.86 -17.66 9.39
CA PHE A 234 10.15 -18.57 8.28
C PHE A 234 8.91 -18.89 7.45
N ILE A 235 7.76 -19.15 8.10
CA ILE A 235 6.49 -19.42 7.41
C ILE A 235 6.13 -18.23 6.50
N TRP A 236 6.28 -17.00 7.00
CA TRP A 236 5.97 -15.79 6.23
C TRP A 236 6.92 -15.57 5.04
N ILE A 237 8.23 -15.80 5.22
CA ILE A 237 9.19 -15.74 4.12
C ILE A 237 8.82 -16.76 3.03
N ILE A 238 8.51 -18.00 3.43
CA ILE A 238 8.12 -19.05 2.50
C ILE A 238 6.80 -18.68 1.80
N SER A 239 5.82 -18.13 2.51
CA SER A 239 4.55 -17.72 1.91
C SER A 239 4.74 -16.60 0.89
N LEU A 240 5.61 -15.62 1.16
CA LEU A 240 5.96 -14.56 0.21
C LEU A 240 6.56 -15.15 -1.09
N ILE A 241 7.50 -16.09 -0.97
CA ILE A 241 8.11 -16.74 -2.13
C ILE A 241 7.07 -17.53 -2.93
N ILE A 242 6.23 -18.31 -2.24
CA ILE A 242 5.14 -19.07 -2.87
C ILE A 242 4.17 -18.13 -3.59
N GLU A 243 3.78 -17.03 -2.96
CA GLU A 243 2.90 -16.03 -3.54
C GLU A 243 3.50 -15.43 -4.81
N GLY A 244 4.76 -15.00 -4.79
CA GLY A 244 5.45 -14.47 -5.97
C GLY A 244 5.54 -15.46 -7.12
N ILE A 245 5.82 -16.74 -6.83
CA ILE A 245 5.84 -17.81 -7.84
C ILE A 245 4.42 -18.07 -8.37
N ALA A 246 3.44 -18.20 -7.49
CA ALA A 246 2.05 -18.46 -7.86
C ALA A 246 1.50 -17.36 -8.76
N LEU A 247 1.66 -16.08 -8.38
CA LEU A 247 1.24 -14.95 -9.19
C LEU A 247 1.98 -14.90 -10.53
N THR A 248 3.28 -15.19 -10.56
CA THR A 248 4.04 -15.28 -11.82
C THR A 248 3.46 -16.37 -12.73
N LEU A 249 3.20 -17.57 -12.21
CA LEU A 249 2.65 -18.69 -12.99
C LEU A 249 1.22 -18.44 -13.48
N LEU A 250 0.38 -17.79 -12.65
CA LEU A 250 -1.00 -17.47 -13.00
C LEU A 250 -1.10 -16.40 -14.10
N PHE A 251 -0.15 -15.46 -14.13
CA PHE A 251 -0.20 -14.29 -15.02
C PHE A 251 0.84 -14.28 -16.15
N LYS A 252 1.82 -15.19 -16.21
CA LYS A 252 2.87 -15.22 -17.26
C LYS A 252 2.32 -15.24 -18.68
N ASP A 253 1.22 -15.97 -18.91
CA ASP A 253 0.60 -16.17 -20.23
C ASP A 253 -0.61 -15.24 -20.45
N LYS A 254 -0.86 -14.31 -19.53
CA LYS A 254 -1.95 -13.32 -19.65
C LYS A 254 -1.50 -12.10 -20.45
N THR A 255 -2.47 -11.28 -20.84
CA THR A 255 -2.21 -10.05 -21.59
C THR A 255 -1.34 -9.09 -20.78
N HIS A 256 -0.60 -8.21 -21.46
CA HIS A 256 0.19 -7.16 -20.77
C HIS A 256 -0.70 -6.32 -19.85
N GLU A 257 -1.93 -6.03 -20.28
CA GLU A 257 -2.92 -5.32 -19.47
C GLU A 257 -3.28 -6.07 -18.18
N ASP A 258 -3.53 -7.38 -18.22
CA ASP A 258 -3.84 -8.17 -17.01
C ASP A 258 -2.66 -8.21 -16.05
N LYS A 259 -1.43 -8.34 -16.59
CA LYS A 259 -0.18 -8.30 -15.82
C LYS A 259 -0.01 -6.95 -15.13
N TYR A 260 -0.27 -5.87 -15.87
CA TYR A 260 -0.23 -4.51 -15.33
C TYR A 260 -1.27 -4.30 -14.22
N ILE A 261 -2.50 -4.79 -14.42
CA ILE A 261 -3.58 -4.68 -13.42
C ILE A 261 -3.18 -5.34 -12.11
N VAL A 262 -2.65 -6.57 -12.13
CA VAL A 262 -2.22 -7.26 -10.88
C VAL A 262 -1.21 -6.44 -10.10
N VAL A 263 -0.19 -5.90 -10.77
CA VAL A 263 0.84 -5.13 -10.07
C VAL A 263 0.30 -3.77 -9.60
N LEU A 264 -0.61 -3.16 -10.35
CA LEU A 264 -1.35 -1.97 -9.91
C LEU A 264 -2.15 -2.24 -8.65
N MET A 265 -2.83 -3.39 -8.56
CA MET A 265 -3.63 -3.73 -7.38
C MET A 265 -2.78 -3.97 -6.14
N LEU A 266 -1.65 -4.67 -6.27
CA LEU A 266 -0.69 -4.83 -5.17
C LEU A 266 -0.13 -3.48 -4.72
N SER A 267 0.18 -2.59 -5.67
CA SER A 267 0.68 -1.26 -5.35
C SER A 267 -0.37 -0.36 -4.68
N LEU A 268 -1.63 -0.43 -5.11
CA LEU A 268 -2.73 0.29 -4.46
C LEU A 268 -2.98 -0.24 -3.04
N SER A 269 -2.86 -1.57 -2.86
CA SER A 269 -2.97 -2.17 -1.54
C SER A 269 -1.85 -1.72 -0.60
N LEU A 270 -0.61 -1.74 -1.07
CA LEU A 270 0.54 -1.24 -0.33
C LEU A 270 0.33 0.20 0.15
N VAL A 271 -0.15 1.08 -0.74
CA VAL A 271 -0.45 2.46 -0.40
C VAL A 271 -1.52 2.52 0.69
N MET A 272 -2.62 1.78 0.57
CA MET A 272 -3.67 1.72 1.60
C MET A 272 -3.15 1.24 2.96
N GLN A 273 -2.46 0.10 2.99
CA GLN A 273 -1.94 -0.53 4.20
C GLN A 273 -0.90 0.33 4.91
N TYR A 274 -0.05 1.02 4.14
CA TYR A 274 0.90 1.97 4.70
C TYR A 274 0.17 3.14 5.39
N HIS A 275 -0.89 3.67 4.77
CA HIS A 275 -1.58 4.85 5.29
C HIS A 275 -2.44 4.60 6.51
N GLN A 276 -3.01 3.40 6.64
CA GLN A 276 -3.71 2.99 7.85
C GLN A 276 -2.80 3.03 9.10
N MET A 277 -1.48 3.10 8.94
CA MET A 277 -0.57 3.37 10.05
C MET A 277 -0.87 4.72 10.73
N PHE A 278 -1.24 5.76 9.96
CA PHE A 278 -1.49 7.10 10.48
C PHE A 278 -2.79 7.19 11.29
N THR A 279 -3.80 6.38 10.98
CA THR A 279 -5.00 6.27 11.82
C THR A 279 -4.70 5.54 13.14
N CYS A 280 -3.78 4.57 13.12
CA CYS A 280 -3.38 3.76 14.28
C CYS A 280 -2.39 4.41 15.25
N ILE A 281 -1.46 5.22 14.78
CA ILE A 281 -0.35 5.70 15.61
C ILE A 281 -0.75 6.96 16.37
N GLY A 282 -0.80 6.85 17.70
CA GLY A 282 -1.18 7.92 18.63
C GLY A 282 -0.38 9.24 18.52
N GLU A 283 0.85 9.23 18.02
CA GLU A 283 1.60 10.46 17.74
C GLU A 283 2.50 10.32 16.50
N ILE A 284 2.33 11.20 15.52
CA ILE A 284 3.19 11.30 14.33
C ILE A 284 4.39 12.19 14.67
N THR A 285 5.44 11.56 15.21
CA THR A 285 6.75 12.19 15.45
C THR A 285 7.60 12.19 14.17
N ALA A 286 8.74 12.90 14.18
CA ALA A 286 9.69 12.86 13.08
C ALA A 286 10.04 11.41 12.70
N HIS A 287 10.37 10.53 13.66
CA HIS A 287 10.62 9.11 13.39
C HIS A 287 9.54 8.41 12.55
N ARG A 288 8.28 8.80 12.66
CA ARG A 288 7.13 8.17 12.00
C ARG A 288 6.73 8.81 10.67
N MET A 289 7.42 9.86 10.24
CA MET A 289 7.23 10.44 8.90
C MET A 289 7.63 9.42 7.81
N PRO A 290 7.03 9.51 6.61
CA PRO A 290 7.22 8.53 5.54
C PRO A 290 8.58 8.60 4.85
N PHE A 291 9.67 9.04 5.50
CA PHE A 291 10.98 9.23 4.86
C PHE A 291 11.90 8.02 4.92
N GLN A 292 11.48 6.94 5.60
CA GLN A 292 12.19 5.67 5.54
C GLN A 292 12.07 5.03 4.15
N LEU A 293 13.09 4.26 3.76
CA LEU A 293 13.21 3.71 2.41
C LEU A 293 12.02 2.80 2.05
N CYS A 294 11.58 1.94 2.97
CA CYS A 294 10.44 1.04 2.73
C CYS A 294 9.12 1.82 2.65
N ASN A 295 8.90 2.78 3.56
CA ASN A 295 7.71 3.64 3.58
C ASN A 295 7.53 4.43 2.27
N MET A 296 8.61 5.00 1.74
CA MET A 296 8.52 5.70 0.45
C MET A 296 8.31 4.77 -0.74
N ALA A 297 8.74 3.51 -0.63
CA ALA A 297 8.48 2.53 -1.67
C ALA A 297 6.97 2.36 -1.92
N GLY A 298 6.14 2.48 -0.87
CA GLY A 298 4.69 2.48 -0.99
C GLY A 298 4.18 3.45 -2.05
N PHE A 299 4.70 4.67 -2.05
CA PHE A 299 4.34 5.69 -3.03
C PHE A 299 5.07 5.52 -4.36
N PHE A 300 6.37 5.22 -4.32
CA PHE A 300 7.19 5.18 -5.54
C PHE A 300 6.83 4.03 -6.46
N ILE A 301 6.38 2.88 -5.93
CA ILE A 301 5.91 1.77 -6.76
C ILE A 301 4.64 2.19 -7.51
N LEU A 302 3.70 2.85 -6.84
CA LEU A 302 2.48 3.35 -7.49
C LEU A 302 2.83 4.41 -8.53
N LEU A 303 3.69 5.37 -8.15
CA LEU A 303 4.13 6.43 -9.05
C LEU A 303 4.84 5.87 -10.28
N THR A 304 5.64 4.81 -10.12
CA THR A 304 6.30 4.09 -11.20
C THR A 304 5.30 3.55 -12.20
N LEU A 305 4.21 2.92 -11.73
CA LEU A 305 3.16 2.37 -12.59
C LEU A 305 2.38 3.48 -13.31
N LEU A 306 1.97 4.53 -12.58
CA LEU A 306 1.20 5.64 -13.12
C LEU A 306 1.98 6.45 -14.16
N THR A 307 3.26 6.73 -13.90
CA THR A 307 4.13 7.51 -14.80
C THR A 307 4.85 6.66 -15.84
N LYS A 308 4.85 5.33 -15.67
CA LYS A 308 5.63 4.38 -16.47
C LYS A 308 7.12 4.72 -16.53
N SER A 309 7.65 5.32 -15.46
CA SER A 309 9.05 5.76 -15.38
C SER A 309 9.99 4.58 -15.16
N GLU A 310 10.80 4.23 -16.17
CA GLU A 310 11.83 3.18 -16.06
C GLU A 310 12.86 3.49 -14.98
N ARG A 311 13.23 4.77 -14.79
CA ARG A 311 14.19 5.16 -13.75
C ARG A 311 13.67 4.91 -12.35
N LEU A 312 12.40 5.23 -12.09
CA LEU A 312 11.75 4.94 -10.80
C LEU A 312 11.55 3.43 -10.61
N TYR A 313 11.28 2.70 -11.70
CA TYR A 313 11.24 1.25 -11.67
C TYR A 313 12.59 0.63 -11.28
N HIS A 314 13.70 1.08 -11.87
CA HIS A 314 15.04 0.60 -11.53
C HIS A 314 15.38 0.90 -10.06
N PHE A 315 14.98 2.07 -9.56
CA PHE A 315 15.12 2.42 -8.15
C PHE A 315 14.29 1.49 -7.25
N THR A 316 13.00 1.32 -7.52
CA THR A 316 12.10 0.52 -6.68
C THR A 316 12.44 -0.97 -6.69
N LEU A 317 12.75 -1.54 -7.85
CA LEU A 317 13.14 -2.95 -7.98
C LEU A 317 14.44 -3.28 -7.23
N VAL A 318 15.41 -2.38 -7.25
CA VAL A 318 16.75 -2.68 -6.74
C VAL A 318 16.91 -2.14 -5.34
N ILE A 319 16.70 -0.83 -5.15
CA ILE A 319 16.96 -0.16 -3.88
C ILE A 319 15.88 -0.50 -2.86
N ASN A 320 14.60 -0.30 -3.21
CA ASN A 320 13.52 -0.55 -2.26
C ASN A 320 13.35 -2.04 -1.97
N SER A 321 13.31 -2.91 -2.98
CA SER A 321 13.15 -4.35 -2.74
C SER A 321 14.32 -4.97 -1.99
N VAL A 322 15.57 -4.58 -2.26
CA VAL A 322 16.73 -5.07 -1.47
C VAL A 322 16.66 -4.58 -0.03
N GLY A 323 16.34 -3.29 0.18
CA GLY A 323 16.12 -2.75 1.52
C GLY A 323 15.04 -3.51 2.29
N ALA A 324 13.91 -3.78 1.63
CA ALA A 324 12.80 -4.52 2.23
C ALA A 324 13.15 -5.99 2.48
N ILE A 325 13.92 -6.65 1.61
CA ILE A 325 14.43 -8.02 1.84
C ILE A 325 15.31 -8.05 3.08
N ILE A 326 16.25 -7.10 3.21
CA ILE A 326 17.14 -7.03 4.39
C ILE A 326 16.31 -6.81 5.66
N ALA A 327 15.36 -5.89 5.63
CA ALA A 327 14.47 -5.62 6.77
C ALA A 327 13.65 -6.87 7.14
N LEU A 328 13.06 -7.56 6.15
CA LEU A 328 12.24 -8.72 6.41
C LEU A 328 13.07 -9.91 6.91
N VAL A 329 14.31 -10.10 6.42
CA VAL A 329 15.22 -11.16 6.89
C VAL A 329 15.76 -10.86 8.29
N MET A 330 16.12 -9.62 8.57
CA MET A 330 16.68 -9.16 9.85
C MET A 330 15.61 -8.54 10.74
N CYS A 331 14.39 -9.08 10.73
CA CYS A 331 13.27 -8.44 11.41
C CYS A 331 13.44 -8.46 12.93
N ASP A 332 13.26 -7.29 13.54
CA ASP A 332 13.13 -7.13 14.98
C ASP A 332 11.89 -6.28 15.26
N THR A 333 10.74 -6.94 15.29
CA THR A 333 9.45 -6.27 15.51
C THR A 333 9.05 -6.28 16.98
N SER A 334 7.84 -5.78 17.26
CA SER A 334 7.29 -5.69 18.60
C SER A 334 7.33 -7.06 19.32
N PRO A 335 7.57 -7.10 20.64
CA PRO A 335 7.47 -8.34 21.41
C PRO A 335 6.04 -8.88 21.52
N PHE A 336 5.02 -8.14 21.07
CA PHE A 336 3.64 -8.61 21.01
C PHE A 336 3.41 -9.65 19.89
N GLY A 337 2.26 -10.32 19.93
CA GLY A 337 1.90 -11.37 18.98
C GLY A 337 1.87 -10.90 17.51
N VAL A 338 1.91 -11.84 16.55
CA VAL A 338 1.90 -11.55 15.10
C VAL A 338 0.71 -10.67 14.70
N ALA A 339 -0.47 -10.90 15.29
CA ALA A 339 -1.69 -10.15 14.99
C ALA A 339 -1.68 -8.70 15.53
N TYR A 340 -0.63 -8.30 16.25
CA TYR A 340 -0.44 -6.91 16.66
C TYR A 340 -0.34 -6.00 15.44
N VAL A 341 -1.08 -4.89 15.46
CA VAL A 341 -1.21 -3.97 14.31
C VAL A 341 0.13 -3.52 13.72
N MET A 342 1.15 -3.29 14.55
CA MET A 342 2.48 -2.88 14.04
C MET A 342 3.24 -4.03 13.39
N ASN A 343 3.04 -5.26 13.85
CA ASN A 343 3.67 -6.45 13.27
C ASN A 343 3.00 -6.78 11.93
N ILE A 344 1.67 -6.73 11.86
CA ILE A 344 0.91 -6.87 10.60
C ILE A 344 1.29 -5.81 9.59
N HIS A 345 1.32 -4.53 10.00
CA HIS A 345 1.76 -3.44 9.14
C HIS A 345 3.17 -3.71 8.58
N TYR A 346 4.12 -4.05 9.45
CA TYR A 346 5.48 -4.40 9.03
C TYR A 346 5.49 -5.53 7.99
N MET A 347 4.77 -6.62 8.25
CA MET A 347 4.71 -7.78 7.40
C MET A 347 4.09 -7.49 6.03
N LEU A 348 2.90 -6.88 6.00
CA LEU A 348 2.16 -6.61 4.76
C LEU A 348 2.87 -5.58 3.89
N GLU A 349 3.37 -4.50 4.49
CA GLU A 349 4.10 -3.46 3.77
C GLU A 349 5.34 -4.04 3.09
N HIS A 350 6.19 -4.73 3.85
CA HIS A 350 7.43 -5.28 3.31
C HIS A 350 7.17 -6.37 2.27
N THR A 351 6.13 -7.20 2.44
CA THR A 351 5.70 -8.16 1.43
C THR A 351 5.39 -7.47 0.11
N ASN A 352 4.56 -6.42 0.12
CA ASN A 352 4.16 -5.76 -1.12
C ASN A 352 5.29 -4.90 -1.75
N VAL A 353 6.18 -4.31 -0.94
CA VAL A 353 7.39 -3.61 -1.43
C VAL A 353 8.34 -4.56 -2.16
N ILE A 354 8.36 -5.84 -1.79
CA ILE A 354 9.15 -6.87 -2.46
C ILE A 354 8.42 -7.42 -3.68
N LEU A 355 7.16 -7.84 -3.52
CA LEU A 355 6.42 -8.54 -4.55
C LEU A 355 6.09 -7.67 -5.76
N ALA A 356 5.62 -6.43 -5.57
CA ALA A 356 5.16 -5.62 -6.69
C ALA A 356 6.28 -5.30 -7.72
N PRO A 357 7.48 -4.84 -7.32
CA PRO A 357 8.57 -4.60 -8.28
C PRO A 357 9.09 -5.89 -8.92
N ILE A 358 9.19 -6.98 -8.16
CA ILE A 358 9.63 -8.29 -8.68
C ILE A 358 8.63 -8.78 -9.74
N LEU A 359 7.32 -8.69 -9.48
CA LEU A 359 6.29 -9.07 -10.45
C LEU A 359 6.29 -8.17 -11.68
N CYS A 360 6.57 -6.87 -11.54
CA CYS A 360 6.82 -5.99 -12.68
C CYS A 360 7.92 -6.56 -13.60
N ALA A 361 8.98 -7.13 -13.01
CA ALA A 361 10.09 -7.73 -13.72
C ALA A 361 9.76 -9.11 -14.33
N THR A 362 9.19 -10.03 -13.52
CA THR A 362 8.95 -11.42 -13.94
C THR A 362 7.81 -11.53 -14.94
N LEU A 363 6.79 -10.69 -14.85
CA LEU A 363 5.68 -10.65 -15.81
C LEU A 363 6.00 -9.85 -17.08
N GLY A 364 7.08 -9.06 -17.07
CA GLY A 364 7.45 -8.17 -18.17
C GLY A 364 6.51 -6.98 -18.31
N VAL A 365 6.03 -6.42 -17.19
CA VAL A 365 5.28 -5.16 -17.18
C VAL A 365 6.20 -4.01 -17.59
N PHE A 366 7.44 -4.04 -17.12
CA PHE A 366 8.52 -3.15 -17.52
C PHE A 366 9.59 -3.89 -18.35
N PRO A 367 10.42 -3.16 -19.12
CA PRO A 367 11.53 -3.75 -19.86
C PRO A 367 12.54 -4.45 -18.96
N LYS A 368 13.26 -5.42 -19.54
CA LYS A 368 14.35 -6.12 -18.85
C LYS A 368 15.51 -5.18 -18.54
N LEU A 369 16.13 -5.40 -17.38
CA LEU A 369 17.31 -4.68 -16.92
C LEU A 369 18.51 -4.83 -17.88
N LYS A 370 19.12 -3.70 -18.23
CA LYS A 370 20.38 -3.54 -18.98
C LYS A 370 21.49 -3.11 -18.03
N ASN A 371 22.75 -3.38 -18.37
CA ASN A 371 23.87 -3.04 -17.47
C ASN A 371 23.93 -1.57 -17.05
N LYS A 372 23.54 -0.65 -17.94
CA LYS A 372 23.54 0.78 -17.66
C LYS A 372 22.49 1.20 -16.61
N ASP A 373 21.46 0.39 -16.43
CA ASP A 373 20.32 0.71 -15.55
C ASP A 373 20.73 0.64 -14.06
N VAL A 374 21.86 0.00 -13.73
CA VAL A 374 22.45 0.05 -12.38
C VAL A 374 22.75 1.49 -11.96
N LEU A 375 23.16 2.34 -12.91
CA LEU A 375 23.44 3.75 -12.63
C LEU A 375 22.16 4.51 -12.31
N ASP A 376 21.02 4.17 -12.94
CA ASP A 376 19.74 4.78 -12.60
C ASP A 376 19.32 4.43 -11.17
N SER A 377 19.47 3.17 -10.77
CA SER A 377 19.19 2.72 -9.38
C SER A 377 20.09 3.44 -8.37
N LEU A 378 21.39 3.52 -8.63
CA LEU A 378 22.36 4.16 -7.73
C LEU A 378 22.20 5.68 -7.69
N ALA A 379 21.90 6.33 -8.82
CA ALA A 379 21.61 7.75 -8.86
C ALA A 379 20.34 8.08 -8.06
N GLY A 380 19.28 7.29 -8.22
CA GLY A 380 18.08 7.40 -7.40
C GLY A 380 18.37 7.24 -5.91
N PHE A 381 19.22 6.27 -5.54
CA PHE A 381 19.67 6.08 -4.16
C PHE A 381 20.50 7.25 -3.65
N ALA A 382 21.40 7.83 -4.45
CA ALA A 382 22.16 9.01 -4.05
C ALA A 382 21.26 10.21 -3.78
N VAL A 383 20.25 10.44 -4.63
CA VAL A 383 19.25 11.51 -4.43
C VAL A 383 18.43 11.28 -3.16
N TYR A 384 17.89 10.07 -2.99
CA TYR A 384 17.13 9.67 -1.79
C TYR A 384 17.98 9.82 -0.52
N PHE A 385 19.19 9.26 -0.53
CA PHE A 385 20.09 9.26 0.61
C PHE A 385 20.45 10.68 1.01
N THR A 386 20.77 11.54 0.04
CA THR A 386 21.06 12.96 0.29
C THR A 386 19.86 13.67 0.91
N PHE A 387 18.65 13.43 0.39
CA PHE A 387 17.44 14.01 0.97
C PHE A 387 17.23 13.59 2.43
N VAL A 388 17.32 12.30 2.72
CA VAL A 388 17.14 11.78 4.10
C VAL A 388 18.26 12.24 5.02
N LEU A 389 19.48 12.35 4.51
CA LEU A 389 20.63 12.89 5.25
C LEU A 389 20.40 14.35 5.63
N VAL A 390 19.87 15.17 4.70
CA VAL A 390 19.51 16.57 4.98
C VAL A 390 18.40 16.66 6.02
N VAL A 391 17.28 15.98 5.80
CA VAL A 391 16.11 16.02 6.69
C VAL A 391 16.43 15.44 8.07
N GLY A 392 17.08 14.28 8.13
CA GLY A 392 17.48 13.63 9.37
C GLY A 392 18.53 14.43 10.15
N GLY A 393 19.46 15.09 9.45
CA GLY A 393 20.43 16.00 10.05
C GLY A 393 19.76 17.22 10.70
N ILE A 394 18.74 17.80 10.06
CA ILE A 394 17.94 18.91 10.61
C ILE A 394 17.19 18.46 11.86
N PHE A 395 16.47 17.34 11.81
CA PHE A 395 15.71 16.84 12.96
C PHE A 395 16.62 16.46 14.13
N THR A 396 17.77 15.84 13.86
CA THR A 396 18.77 15.52 14.89
C THR A 396 19.33 16.81 15.51
N GLY A 397 19.62 17.84 14.72
CA GLY A 397 20.06 19.14 15.25
C GLY A 397 18.98 19.85 16.08
N LEU A 398 17.71 19.82 15.65
CA LEU A 398 16.58 20.34 16.42
C LEU A 398 16.40 19.61 17.76
N LYS A 399 16.65 18.30 17.79
CA LYS A 399 16.70 17.52 19.04
C LYS A 399 17.88 17.95 19.93
N GLU A 400 19.07 18.12 19.36
CA GLU A 400 20.28 18.54 20.08
C GLU A 400 20.17 19.97 20.66
N LEU A 401 19.41 20.87 20.03
CA LEU A 401 19.13 22.22 20.54
C LEU A 401 18.26 22.22 21.83
N GLY A 402 17.56 21.11 22.11
CA GLY A 402 16.73 20.97 23.30
C GLY A 402 15.42 21.76 23.27
N GLY A 403 14.72 21.77 24.39
CA GLY A 403 13.42 22.43 24.55
C GLY A 403 12.23 21.45 24.68
N PRO A 404 11.01 21.97 24.87
CA PRO A 404 9.83 21.15 25.22
C PRO A 404 9.41 20.14 24.14
N ASN A 405 9.93 20.26 22.91
CA ASN A 405 9.61 19.41 21.77
C ASN A 405 10.78 18.54 21.29
N ALA A 406 11.87 18.43 22.06
CA ALA A 406 13.07 17.68 21.64
C ALA A 406 12.75 16.22 21.25
N ASP A 407 11.84 15.56 21.97
CA ASP A 407 11.44 14.17 21.70
C ASP A 407 10.69 13.99 20.38
N TYR A 408 9.96 15.02 19.92
CA TYR A 408 9.27 14.96 18.64
C TYR A 408 10.26 14.81 17.48
N TRP A 409 11.40 15.51 17.57
CA TRP A 409 12.44 15.52 16.55
C TRP A 409 13.35 14.30 16.60
N ASN A 410 13.10 13.35 17.51
CA ASN A 410 13.81 12.09 17.51
C ASN A 410 13.51 11.34 16.20
N CYS A 411 14.52 11.15 15.36
CA CYS A 411 14.43 10.36 14.15
C CYS A 411 15.66 9.49 13.99
N ASN A 412 15.48 8.34 13.35
CA ASN A 412 16.57 7.44 12.99
C ASN A 412 16.35 6.93 11.57
N TYR A 413 16.21 7.84 10.60
CA TYR A 413 16.15 7.43 9.22
C TYR A 413 17.47 6.78 8.85
N LEU A 414 17.40 5.66 8.12
CA LEU A 414 18.54 4.79 7.79
C LEU A 414 19.12 3.97 8.96
N TYR A 415 18.50 3.98 10.15
CA TYR A 415 18.90 3.18 11.32
C TYR A 415 20.30 3.47 11.90
N ILE A 416 20.96 4.55 11.47
CA ILE A 416 22.37 4.90 11.74
C ILE A 416 22.61 5.81 12.95
N HIS A 417 21.58 6.20 13.70
CA HIS A 417 21.72 7.05 14.90
C HIS A 417 21.77 6.24 16.20
N ASN A 418 21.51 4.92 16.16
CA ASN A 418 21.63 4.04 17.32
C ASN A 418 23.04 3.41 17.38
N LYS A 419 23.97 4.08 18.08
CA LYS A 419 25.35 3.61 18.25
C LYS A 419 25.42 2.22 18.87
N SER A 420 24.62 1.95 19.91
CA SER A 420 24.65 0.67 20.63
C SER A 420 24.27 -0.51 19.73
N GLU A 421 23.18 -0.40 18.99
CA GLU A 421 22.73 -1.46 18.07
C GLU A 421 23.71 -1.65 16.91
N THR A 422 24.21 -0.55 16.33
CA THR A 422 25.13 -0.62 15.19
C THR A 422 26.47 -1.22 15.59
N VAL A 423 27.02 -0.85 16.75
CA VAL A 423 28.31 -1.37 17.25
C VAL A 423 28.19 -2.84 17.67
N ALA A 424 27.02 -3.28 18.13
CA ALA A 424 26.79 -4.69 18.43
C ALA A 424 26.92 -5.58 17.18
N ILE A 425 26.58 -5.06 15.99
CA ILE A 425 26.65 -5.80 14.71
C ILE A 425 27.98 -5.52 13.99
N LEU A 426 28.42 -4.27 13.97
CA LEU A 426 29.56 -3.77 13.21
C LEU A 426 30.54 -3.04 14.13
N GLY A 427 31.17 -3.76 15.07
CA GLY A 427 32.04 -3.16 16.10
C GLY A 427 33.13 -2.22 15.56
N PHE A 428 33.62 -2.46 14.33
CA PHE A 428 34.63 -1.64 13.69
C PHE A 428 34.16 -0.21 13.33
N VAL A 429 32.85 0.06 13.25
CA VAL A 429 32.33 1.40 12.95
C VAL A 429 32.20 2.29 14.19
N ALA A 430 32.44 1.75 15.40
CA ALA A 430 32.33 2.50 16.65
C ALA A 430 33.06 3.85 16.65
N PRO A 431 34.31 3.97 16.15
CA PRO A 431 35.03 5.24 16.11
C PRO A 431 34.39 6.27 15.16
N LEU A 432 33.68 5.81 14.14
CA LEU A 432 33.10 6.66 13.11
C LEU A 432 31.84 7.40 13.61
N PHE A 433 31.20 6.91 14.67
CA PHE A 433 30.07 7.58 15.33
C PHE A 433 30.47 8.88 16.01
N ASP A 434 31.71 8.95 16.48
CA ASP A 434 32.21 10.09 17.25
C ASP A 434 32.74 11.21 16.34
N ILE A 435 32.90 10.92 15.04
CA ILE A 435 33.23 11.91 14.01
C ILE A 435 31.93 12.56 13.52
N LYS A 436 31.53 13.65 14.19
CA LYS A 436 30.38 14.46 13.81
C LYS A 436 30.79 15.69 13.01
N ILE A 437 30.23 15.87 11.81
CA ILE A 437 30.34 17.11 11.05
C ILE A 437 29.13 17.97 11.41
N LYS A 438 29.37 19.10 12.08
CA LYS A 438 28.35 20.12 12.31
C LYS A 438 28.44 21.17 11.21
N LEU A 439 27.37 21.34 10.43
CA LEU A 439 27.20 22.55 9.63
C LEU A 439 26.10 23.40 10.27
N PHE A 440 26.35 24.69 10.47
CA PHE A 440 25.41 25.58 11.16
C PHE A 440 25.04 25.09 12.57
N ASN A 441 24.10 25.78 13.25
CA ASN A 441 23.69 25.44 14.62
C ASN A 441 22.69 24.27 14.72
N PHE A 442 22.24 23.71 13.59
CA PHE A 442 21.07 22.81 13.55
C PHE A 442 21.26 21.59 12.63
N PHE A 443 22.47 21.31 12.14
CA PHE A 443 22.71 20.17 11.28
C PHE A 443 23.94 19.37 11.72
N THR A 444 23.70 18.09 12.03
CA THR A 444 24.71 17.16 12.54
C THR A 444 24.74 15.89 11.67
N LEU A 445 25.91 15.57 11.09
CA LEU A 445 26.16 14.34 10.34
C LEU A 445 27.18 13.45 11.03
N SER A 446 27.05 12.14 10.92
CA SER A 446 28.09 11.19 11.34
C SER A 446 28.75 10.53 10.14
N LEU A 447 30.05 10.21 10.24
CA LEU A 447 30.77 9.56 9.14
C LEU A 447 30.26 8.14 8.84
N VAL A 448 29.63 7.48 9.82
CA VAL A 448 28.97 6.17 9.68
C VAL A 448 27.93 6.18 8.55
N GLN A 449 27.23 7.30 8.34
CA GLN A 449 26.21 7.40 7.31
C GLN A 449 26.80 7.20 5.91
N LEU A 450 28.00 7.71 5.65
CA LEU A 450 28.71 7.50 4.39
C LEU A 450 29.15 6.04 4.22
N VAL A 451 29.58 5.38 5.29
CA VAL A 451 29.91 3.94 5.23
C VAL A 451 28.67 3.12 4.86
N VAL A 452 27.52 3.41 5.47
CA VAL A 452 26.26 2.76 5.14
C VAL A 452 25.86 3.02 3.69
N PHE A 453 26.02 4.24 3.19
CA PHE A 453 25.78 4.56 1.78
C PHE A 453 26.64 3.68 0.84
N ILE A 454 27.95 3.58 1.11
CA ILE A 454 28.88 2.81 0.28
C ILE A 454 28.54 1.31 0.34
N VAL A 455 28.37 0.76 1.55
CA VAL A 455 28.07 -0.67 1.76
C VAL A 455 26.73 -1.03 1.12
N PHE A 456 25.69 -0.25 1.36
CA PHE A 456 24.36 -0.51 0.79
C PHE A 456 24.36 -0.37 -0.74
N SER A 457 25.10 0.60 -1.29
CA SER A 457 25.29 0.74 -2.75
C SER A 457 25.99 -0.48 -3.35
N ALA A 458 27.00 -1.02 -2.68
CA ALA A 458 27.69 -2.24 -3.11
C ALA A 458 26.76 -3.46 -3.07
N ILE A 459 25.96 -3.62 -2.01
CA ILE A 459 24.95 -4.68 -1.90
C ILE A 459 23.91 -4.56 -3.02
N CYS A 460 23.38 -3.36 -3.25
CA CYS A 460 22.41 -3.10 -4.33
C CYS A 460 22.99 -3.39 -5.71
N THR A 461 24.27 -3.07 -5.94
CA THR A 461 24.97 -3.40 -7.19
C THR A 461 25.07 -4.90 -7.39
N GLY A 462 25.46 -5.66 -6.35
CA GLY A 462 25.49 -7.12 -6.40
C GLY A 462 24.11 -7.72 -6.65
N ALA A 463 23.10 -7.24 -5.93
CA ALA A 463 21.72 -7.66 -6.08
C ALA A 463 21.16 -7.35 -7.49
N PHE A 464 21.50 -6.20 -8.07
CA PHE A 464 21.12 -5.84 -9.44
C PHE A 464 21.57 -6.92 -10.44
N PHE A 465 22.83 -7.32 -10.38
CA PHE A 465 23.37 -8.34 -11.28
C PHE A 465 22.77 -9.72 -11.01
N ALA A 466 22.50 -10.06 -9.75
CA ALA A 466 21.82 -11.30 -9.38
C ALA A 466 20.39 -11.35 -9.93
N ILE A 467 19.58 -10.31 -9.71
CA ILE A 467 18.21 -10.19 -10.23
C ILE A 467 18.23 -10.31 -11.76
N LYS A 468 19.12 -9.56 -12.43
CA LYS A 468 19.26 -9.62 -13.88
C LYS A 468 19.61 -11.03 -14.38
N ALA A 469 20.53 -11.73 -13.71
CA ALA A 469 20.91 -13.09 -14.06
C ALA A 469 19.71 -14.05 -13.93
N LEU A 470 18.96 -13.98 -12.82
CA LEU A 470 17.78 -14.79 -12.58
C LEU A 470 16.69 -14.58 -13.65
N LEU A 471 16.41 -13.33 -14.01
CA LEU A 471 15.43 -12.99 -15.05
C LEU A 471 15.84 -13.51 -16.43
N ASN A 472 17.14 -13.56 -16.74
CA ASN A 472 17.63 -14.07 -18.00
C ASN A 472 17.53 -15.60 -18.10
N ILE A 473 17.79 -16.33 -17.01
CA ILE A 473 17.63 -17.80 -16.95
C ILE A 473 16.18 -18.20 -17.23
N GLY A 474 15.21 -17.50 -16.64
CA GLY A 474 13.78 -17.76 -16.86
C GLY A 474 13.34 -17.56 -18.32
N SER A 475 13.96 -16.61 -19.03
CA SER A 475 13.62 -16.33 -20.43
C SER A 475 14.21 -17.28 -21.46
N LYS A 476 15.30 -17.99 -21.12
CA LYS A 476 15.88 -19.03 -22.00
C LYS A 476 15.06 -20.32 -21.99
N LYS A 477 14.37 -20.63 -20.89
CA LYS A 477 13.50 -21.82 -20.79
C LYS A 477 12.16 -21.69 -21.51
N THR A 478 11.77 -20.49 -21.92
CA THR A 478 10.47 -20.20 -22.56
C THR A 478 10.54 -20.06 -24.08
N LYS A 479 11.74 -20.18 -24.68
CA LYS A 479 11.93 -20.25 -26.14
C LYS A 479 12.45 -21.63 -26.52
N GLU A 480 11.54 -22.53 -26.92
CA GLU A 480 11.67 -23.59 -27.94
C GLU A 480 10.37 -24.43 -27.96
N PRO A 481 9.91 -24.97 -29.11
CA PRO A 481 10.70 -25.26 -30.32
C PRO A 481 10.44 -24.31 -31.49
N GLU A 482 11.51 -23.99 -32.21
CA GLU A 482 11.50 -23.40 -33.55
C GLU A 482 10.74 -24.31 -34.51
N GLN A 483 9.69 -23.78 -35.14
CA GLN A 483 9.16 -24.37 -36.37
C GLN A 483 10.10 -23.99 -37.51
N ASN A 484 10.71 -25.03 -38.10
CA ASN A 484 11.24 -25.02 -39.45
C ASN A 484 10.18 -24.44 -40.41
N GLU A 485 10.43 -23.26 -40.96
CA GLU A 485 9.85 -22.89 -42.25
C GLU A 485 10.98 -22.65 -43.26
N SER A 486 10.96 -23.55 -44.22
CA SER A 486 11.70 -23.59 -45.47
C SER A 486 11.69 -22.25 -46.19
N ASN A 487 12.89 -21.79 -46.54
CA ASN A 487 13.10 -20.83 -47.62
C ASN A 487 12.64 -21.46 -48.95
N GLU A 488 11.45 -21.11 -49.41
CA GLU A 488 11.07 -21.26 -50.81
C GLU A 488 10.34 -20.00 -51.32
N HIS A 489 10.90 -19.47 -52.42
CA HIS A 489 10.29 -18.56 -53.41
C HIS A 489 10.13 -17.09 -52.96
N GLY A 490 10.51 -16.09 -53.75
CA GLY A 490 11.03 -16.07 -55.11
C GLY A 490 11.15 -14.60 -55.54
N ASN A 491 12.26 -14.28 -56.21
CA ASN A 491 12.43 -13.01 -56.91
C ASN A 491 11.35 -12.86 -57.99
N ALA A 492 10.69 -11.71 -58.04
CA ALA A 492 10.17 -11.16 -59.28
C ALA A 492 10.17 -9.63 -59.21
N VAL A 493 11.00 -9.08 -60.09
CA VAL A 493 11.04 -7.70 -60.57
C VAL A 493 9.80 -7.48 -61.44
N GLU A 494 8.98 -6.48 -61.13
CA GLU A 494 8.60 -5.30 -61.95
C GLU A 494 7.42 -4.54 -61.30
#